data_AF-A0A8B6J2H2-F1
#
_entry.id   AF-A0A8B6J2H2-F1
#
_cell.length_a   1.000
_cell.length_b   1.000
_cell.length_c   1.000
_cell.angle_alpha   90.00
_cell.angle_beta   90.00
_cell.angle_gamma   90.00
#
_symmetry.space_group_name_H-M   'P 1'
#
loop_
_entity.id
_entity.type
_entity.pdbx_description
1 polymer ?
#
loop_
_entity_poly.entity_id
_entity_poly.type
_entity_poly.pdbx_seq_one_letter_code
_entity_poly.pdbx_strand_id
1 'polypeptide(L)' 'MAVTKREAAIISAYTGILLGDFSELHKYAEEKLDRSISTHEFGFMGGEMKAVSRDDFLKINDSIID' A
#
# COMPACT_ATOMS: atom_id res chain seq x y z
N MET A 1 -18.49 7.51 3.08
CA MET A 1 -17.16 7.40 3.71
C MET A 1 -16.11 7.95 2.74
N ALA A 2 -14.99 8.44 3.25
CA ALA A 2 -13.83 8.81 2.42
C ALA A 2 -12.75 7.73 2.56
N VAL A 3 -11.94 7.53 1.52
CA VAL A 3 -10.77 6.64 1.55
C VAL A 3 -9.79 7.16 2.61
N THR A 4 -9.42 6.32 3.56
CA THR A 4 -8.45 6.67 4.60
C THR A 4 -7.01 6.70 4.03
N LYS A 5 -6.09 7.37 4.73
CA LYS A 5 -4.66 7.37 4.34
C LYS A 5 -4.07 5.96 4.26
N ARG A 6 -4.49 5.07 5.17
CA ARG A 6 -4.06 3.68 5.19
C ARG A 6 -4.57 2.91 3.98
N GLU A 7 -5.84 3.05 3.64
CA GLU A 7 -6.42 2.43 2.44
C GLU A 7 -5.77 2.96 1.16
N ALA A 8 -5.46 4.26 1.10
CA ALA A 8 -4.73 4.84 -0.03
C ALA A 8 -3.32 4.24 -0.18
N ALA A 9 -2.60 4.01 0.92
CA ALA A 9 -1.31 3.33 0.92
C ALA A 9 -1.41 1.86 0.46
N ILE A 10 -2.44 1.12 0.93
CA ILE A 10 -2.72 -0.26 0.51
C ILE A 10 -3.01 -0.33 -1.00
N ILE A 11 -3.88 0.56 -1.51
CA ILE A 11 -4.20 0.65 -2.94
C ILE A 11 -2.93 0.96 -3.75
N SER A 12 -2.10 1.87 -3.26
CA SER A 12 -0.84 2.22 -3.91
C SER A 12 0.12 1.04 -3.99
N ALA A 13 0.28 0.30 -2.89
CA ALA A 13 1.14 -0.87 -2.82
C ALA A 13 0.66 -2.00 -3.75
N TYR A 14 -0.65 -2.21 -3.84
CA TYR A 14 -1.23 -3.29 -4.65
C TYR A 14 -1.23 -3.00 -6.16
N THR A 15 -1.50 -1.75 -6.53
CA THR A 15 -1.64 -1.33 -7.94
C THR A 15 -0.34 -0.84 -8.54
N GLY A 16 0.59 -0.35 -7.72
CA GLY A 16 1.79 0.37 -8.17
C GLY A 16 1.51 1.83 -8.59
N ILE A 17 0.29 2.34 -8.38
CA ILE A 17 -0.08 3.73 -8.68
C ILE A 17 -0.22 4.48 -7.36
N LEU A 18 0.60 5.52 -7.15
CA LEU A 18 0.56 6.30 -5.92
C LEU A 18 -0.77 7.07 -5.79
N LEU A 19 -1.53 6.73 -4.75
CA LEU A 19 -2.72 7.41 -4.27
C LEU A 19 -2.43 8.03 -2.90
N GLY A 20 -2.53 9.35 -2.78
CA GLY A 20 -2.23 10.07 -1.55
C GLY A 20 -0.74 10.32 -1.33
N ASP A 21 -0.30 10.25 -0.07
CA ASP A 21 1.06 10.63 0.34
C ASP A 21 2.05 9.46 0.22
N PHE A 22 3.19 9.67 -0.44
CA PHE A 22 4.25 8.64 -0.53
C PHE A 22 4.76 8.19 0.84
N SER A 23 4.78 9.09 1.84
CA SER A 23 5.20 8.74 3.20
C SER A 23 4.31 7.69 3.85
N GLU A 24 3.02 7.63 3.50
CA GLU A 24 2.09 6.62 4.03
C GLU A 24 2.28 5.27 3.33
N LEU A 25 2.51 5.28 2.01
CA LEU A 25 2.94 4.09 1.27
C LEU A 25 4.26 3.55 1.82
N HIS A 26 5.23 4.43 2.10
CA HIS A 26 6.54 4.03 2.59
C HIS A 26 6.44 3.38 3.98
N LYS A 27 5.73 4.01 4.92
CA LYS A 27 5.44 3.41 6.25
C LYS A 27 4.73 2.06 6.12
N TYR A 28 3.72 1.97 5.25
CA TYR A 28 3.01 0.72 4.99
C TYR A 28 3.96 -0.39 4.51
N ALA A 29 4.85 -0.07 3.59
CA ALA A 29 5.81 -1.02 3.04
C ALA A 29 6.81 -1.51 4.11
N GLU A 30 7.34 -0.60 4.93
CA GLU A 30 8.25 -0.97 6.03
C GLU A 30 7.57 -1.86 7.08
N GLU A 31 6.31 -1.59 7.40
CA GLU A 31 5.51 -2.44 8.30
C GLU A 31 5.27 -3.84 7.70
N LYS A 32 4.95 -3.94 6.41
CA LYS A 32 4.67 -5.23 5.77
C LYS A 32 5.90 -6.09 5.54
N LEU A 33 7.05 -5.47 5.34
CA LEU A 33 8.31 -6.16 5.07
C LEU A 33 9.21 -6.27 6.30
N ASP A 34 8.78 -5.70 7.44
CA ASP A 34 9.49 -5.71 8.72
C ASP A 34 10.96 -5.26 8.59
N ARG A 35 11.19 -4.23 7.76
CA ARG A 35 12.52 -3.67 7.52
C ARG A 35 12.42 -2.23 7.04
N SER A 36 13.48 -1.46 7.26
CA SER A 36 13.63 -0.17 6.60
C SER A 36 13.81 -0.35 5.09
N ILE A 37 13.24 0.58 4.33
CA ILE A 37 13.27 0.57 2.86
C ILE A 37 13.81 1.93 2.38
N SER A 38 14.81 1.90 1.52
CA SER A 38 15.26 3.10 0.83
C SER A 38 14.33 3.44 -0.33
N THR A 39 14.10 4.73 -0.58
CA THR A 39 13.15 5.20 -1.61
C THR A 39 13.44 4.66 -3.02
N HIS A 40 14.71 4.39 -3.35
CA HIS A 40 15.11 3.83 -4.64
C HIS A 40 14.70 2.35 -4.82
N GLU A 41 14.44 1.62 -3.72
CA GLU A 41 14.05 0.21 -3.80
C GLU A 41 12.64 0.02 -4.38
N PHE A 42 11.75 1.01 -4.18
CA PHE A 42 10.39 0.99 -4.71
C PHE A 42 10.32 0.81 -6.24
N GLY A 43 11.38 1.16 -6.97
CA GLY A 43 11.45 0.98 -8.42
C GLY A 43 11.45 -0.48 -8.88
N PHE A 44 11.81 -1.43 -8.00
CA PHE A 44 11.88 -2.86 -8.31
C PHE A 44 11.02 -3.75 -7.39
N MET A 45 10.44 -3.19 -6.33
CA MET A 45 9.63 -3.93 -5.35
C MET A 45 8.15 -4.11 -5.76
N GLY A 46 7.73 -3.69 -6.96
CA GLY A 46 6.30 -3.71 -7.35
C GLY A 46 5.63 -5.09 -7.22
N GLY A 47 6.34 -6.17 -7.59
CA GLY A 47 5.83 -7.54 -7.43
C GLY A 47 5.70 -7.98 -5.97
N GLU A 48 6.71 -7.68 -5.15
CA GLU A 48 6.74 -7.96 -3.72
C GLU A 48 5.64 -7.17 -2.98
N MET A 49 5.55 -5.87 -3.24
CA MET A 49 4.53 -4.99 -2.66
C MET A 49 3.12 -5.45 -3.00
N LYS A 50 2.87 -5.87 -4.25
CA LYS A 50 1.58 -6.42 -4.65
C LYS A 50 1.24 -7.71 -3.91
N ALA A 51 2.23 -8.58 -3.67
CA ALA A 51 2.02 -9.83 -2.96
C ALA A 51 1.67 -9.58 -1.48
N VAL A 52 2.44 -8.77 -0.76
CA VAL A 52 2.24 -8.52 0.68
C VAL A 52 1.03 -7.65 0.99
N SER A 53 0.57 -6.84 0.03
CA SER A 53 -0.60 -5.97 0.20
C SER A 53 -1.93 -6.60 -0.23
N ARG A 54 -1.89 -7.77 -0.88
CA ARG A 54 -3.07 -8.39 -1.50
C ARG A 54 -4.24 -8.57 -0.55
N ASP A 55 -3.99 -9.13 0.64
CA ASP A 55 -5.07 -9.45 1.58
C ASP A 55 -5.68 -8.19 2.19
N ASP A 56 -4.85 -7.19 2.48
CA ASP A 56 -5.32 -5.88 2.94
C ASP A 56 -6.16 -5.19 1.87
N PHE A 57 -5.73 -5.27 0.60
CA PHE A 57 -6.46 -4.69 -0.52
C PHE A 57 -7.84 -5.31 -0.67
N LEU A 58 -7.97 -6.63 -0.53
CA LEU A 58 -9.27 -7.31 -0.59
C LEU A 58 -10.17 -6.93 0.59
N LYS A 59 -9.61 -6.70 1.78
CA LYS A 59 -10.37 -6.27 2.96
C LYS A 59 -10.97 -4.86 2.84
N ILE A 60 -10.49 -4.04 1.90
CA ILE A 60 -11.12 -2.73 1.61
C ILE A 60 -12.59 -2.91 1.20
N ASN A 61 -12.96 -4.07 0.64
CA ASN A 61 -14.34 -4.38 0.29
C ASN A 61 -15.32 -4.20 1.46
N ASP A 62 -14.89 -4.47 2.69
CA ASP A 62 -15.72 -4.34 3.89
C ASP A 62 -16.08 -2.88 4.20
N SER A 63 -15.33 -1.93 3.64
CA SER A 63 -15.53 -0.48 3.75
C SER A 63 -16.31 0.14 2.58
N ILE A 64 -16.59 -0.62 1.52
CA ILE A 64 -17.32 -0.12 0.35
C ILE A 64 -18.81 -0.02 0.67
N ILE A 65 -19.41 1.12 0.35
CA ILE A 65 -20.85 1.39 0.51
C ILE A 65 -21.46 1.74 -0.86
N ASP A 66 -22.75 1.45 -1.04
CA ASP A 66 -23.55 1.84 -2.22
C ASP A 66 -23.86 3.35 -2.26
#